data_AF-A0A820V4D0-F1
#
_entry.id   AF-A0A820V4D0-F1
#
_cell.length_a   1.000
_cell.length_b   1.000
_cell.length_c   1.000
_cell.angle_alpha   90.00
_cell.angle_beta   90.00
_cell.angle_gamma   90.00
#
_symmetry.space_group_name_H-M   'P 1'
#
loop_
_entity.id
_entity.type
_entity.pdbx_description
1 polymer ?
#
loop_
_entity_poly.entity_id
_entity_poly.type
_entity_poly.pdbx_seq_one_letter_code
_entity_poly.pdbx_strand_id
1 'polypeptide(L)'
;MSSQVENQRSISRTDLISIDRPDTSQLVDLHIYIIPKNVWKNRQNLAENEVIKQAVSAGFVHVPESLTINVLRQYIIDICGEEKNFPKEFSYLRSVGRCLTKVKPHQEEELKVKNYRPPM
;
A
#
# COMPACT_ATOMS: atom_id res chain seq x y z
N MET A 1 35.63 -11.11 -12.62
CA MET A 1 35.09 -10.61 -11.34
C MET A 1 34.93 -9.11 -11.48
N SER A 2 33.70 -8.60 -11.27
CA SER A 2 33.36 -7.27 -10.76
C SER A 2 31.98 -6.89 -11.26
N SER A 3 30.98 -7.32 -10.48
CA SER A 3 29.60 -6.87 -10.55
C SER A 3 29.53 -5.45 -9.98
N GLN A 4 28.94 -4.50 -10.72
CA GLN A 4 28.49 -3.22 -10.18
C GLN A 4 26.97 -3.18 -10.36
N VAL A 5 26.23 -3.67 -9.35
CA VAL A 5 25.47 -2.86 -8.39
C VAL A 5 24.37 -2.07 -9.11
N GLU A 6 23.19 -2.70 -9.16
CA GLU A 6 21.94 -2.10 -9.58
C GLU A 6 21.68 -0.82 -8.78
N ASN A 7 21.61 0.28 -9.51
CA ASN A 7 21.32 1.60 -9.02
C ASN A 7 19.84 1.67 -8.61
N GLN A 8 19.57 1.47 -7.32
CA GLN A 8 18.27 1.76 -6.72
C GLN A 8 18.06 3.27 -6.71
N ARG A 9 17.49 3.81 -7.80
CA ARG A 9 17.06 5.20 -7.86
C ARG A 9 15.89 5.39 -6.88
N SER A 10 16.15 6.10 -5.80
CA SER A 10 15.12 6.66 -4.93
C SER A 10 14.26 7.63 -5.75
N ILE A 11 12.98 7.31 -5.92
CA ILE A 11 12.02 8.18 -6.62
C ILE A 11 11.78 9.40 -5.72
N SER A 12 12.10 10.60 -6.20
CA SER A 12 11.95 11.83 -5.43
C SER A 12 10.51 12.35 -5.49
N ARG A 13 10.09 13.17 -4.51
CA ARG A 13 8.79 13.87 -4.52
C ARG A 13 8.51 14.61 -5.84
N THR A 14 9.54 15.16 -6.47
CA THR A 14 9.48 15.82 -7.77
C THR A 14 9.30 14.86 -8.96
N ASP A 15 9.80 13.62 -8.86
CA ASP A 15 9.66 12.60 -9.92
C ASP A 15 8.23 12.05 -9.97
N LEU A 16 7.51 12.05 -8.84
CA LEU A 16 6.08 11.73 -8.80
C LEU A 16 5.22 12.86 -9.38
N ILE A 17 5.69 14.10 -9.29
CA ILE A 17 5.01 15.27 -9.87
C ILE A 17 5.30 15.41 -11.37
N SER A 18 6.44 14.91 -11.87
CA SER A 18 6.81 14.94 -13.30
C SER A 18 6.27 13.76 -14.13
N ILE A 19 5.42 12.91 -13.54
CA ILE A 19 4.59 12.00 -14.33
C ILE A 19 3.66 12.89 -15.13
N ASP A 20 3.96 13.03 -16.43
CA ASP A 20 3.05 13.55 -17.45
C ASP A 20 1.65 13.09 -17.09
N ARG A 21 0.76 14.03 -16.72
CA ARG A 21 -0.46 13.74 -15.97
C ARG A 21 -1.15 12.54 -16.61
N PRO A 22 -1.14 11.35 -15.98
CA PRO A 22 -1.57 10.15 -16.65
C PRO A 22 -3.02 10.34 -17.02
N ASP A 23 -3.42 9.77 -18.17
CA ASP A 23 -4.81 9.83 -18.61
C ASP A 23 -5.69 9.39 -17.42
N THR A 24 -6.74 10.16 -17.11
CA THR A 24 -7.57 9.92 -15.92
C THR A 24 -8.16 8.52 -15.94
N SER A 25 -8.29 7.90 -17.12
CA SER A 25 -8.67 6.50 -17.30
C SER A 25 -7.71 5.47 -16.67
N GLN A 26 -6.48 5.86 -16.32
CA GLN A 26 -5.44 4.98 -15.76
C GLN A 26 -5.26 5.13 -14.24
N LEU A 27 -6.06 5.99 -13.60
CA LEU A 27 -6.00 6.25 -12.17
C LEU A 27 -7.02 5.39 -11.41
N VAL A 28 -6.74 5.15 -10.13
CA VAL A 28 -7.64 4.44 -9.21
C VAL A 28 -7.78 5.15 -7.90
N ASP A 29 -8.98 5.06 -7.35
CA ASP A 29 -9.25 5.39 -5.96
C ASP A 29 -9.04 4.15 -5.10
N LEU A 30 -8.02 4.19 -4.24
CA LEU A 30 -7.84 3.21 -3.18
C LEU A 30 -8.40 3.75 -1.88
N HIS A 31 -9.26 2.96 -1.25
CA HIS A 31 -9.74 3.24 0.10
C HIS A 31 -8.75 2.70 1.14
N ILE A 32 -8.21 3.58 1.97
CA ILE A 32 -7.30 3.22 3.05
C ILE A 32 -8.10 2.98 4.35
N TYR A 33 -7.88 1.80 4.93
CA TYR A 33 -8.48 1.39 6.20
C TYR A 33 -7.39 1.17 7.26
N ILE A 34 -7.64 1.66 8.47
CA ILE A 34 -6.82 1.42 9.66
C ILE A 34 -7.50 0.33 10.49
N ILE A 35 -6.80 -0.78 10.69
CA ILE A 35 -7.31 -1.91 11.47
C ILE A 35 -6.76 -1.83 12.90
N PRO A 36 -7.61 -1.77 13.94
CA PRO A 36 -7.17 -1.76 15.34
C PRO A 36 -6.33 -2.99 15.69
N LYS A 37 -5.27 -2.85 16.50
CA LYS A 37 -4.34 -3.96 16.79
C LYS A 37 -5.02 -5.14 17.51
N ASN A 38 -6.02 -4.87 18.33
CA ASN A 38 -6.71 -5.86 19.19
C ASN A 38 -7.54 -6.89 18.41
N VAL A 39 -7.86 -6.65 17.14
CA VAL A 39 -8.65 -7.57 16.31
C VAL A 39 -7.79 -8.64 15.63
N TRP A 40 -6.46 -8.53 15.72
CA TRP A 40 -5.53 -9.47 15.12
C TRP A 40 -5.39 -10.74 15.97
N LYS A 41 -5.54 -11.92 15.34
CA LYS A 41 -5.21 -13.19 15.99
C LYS A 41 -3.68 -13.35 16.03
N ASN A 42 -3.09 -12.98 17.16
CA ASN A 42 -1.64 -12.84 17.39
C ASN A 42 -0.75 -14.01 16.95
N ARG A 43 -1.27 -15.24 16.83
CA ARG A 43 -0.46 -16.42 16.46
C ARG A 43 -0.37 -16.69 14.95
N GLN A 44 -1.23 -16.10 14.11
CA GLN A 44 -1.38 -16.56 12.71
C GLN A 44 -1.17 -15.47 11.65
N ASN A 45 -0.90 -14.22 12.02
CA ASN A 45 -0.82 -13.08 11.07
C ASN A 45 -2.04 -13.01 10.12
N LEU A 46 -3.18 -13.50 10.60
CA LEU A 46 -4.40 -13.72 9.85
C LEU A 46 -5.55 -13.04 10.62
N ALA A 47 -6.33 -12.26 9.91
CA ALA A 47 -7.59 -11.72 10.41
C ALA A 47 -8.72 -12.24 9.52
N GLU A 48 -9.89 -12.53 10.08
CA GLU A 48 -11.07 -12.83 9.25
C GLU A 48 -11.53 -11.55 8.55
N ASN A 49 -12.12 -11.67 7.36
CA ASN A 49 -12.60 -10.50 6.62
C ASN A 49 -13.62 -9.66 7.42
N GLU A 50 -14.31 -10.26 8.38
CA GLU A 50 -15.22 -9.59 9.33
C GLU A 50 -14.55 -8.46 10.13
N VAL A 51 -13.22 -8.51 10.31
CA VAL A 51 -12.44 -7.44 10.94
C VAL A 51 -12.58 -6.11 10.21
N ILE A 52 -12.85 -6.12 8.91
CA ILE A 52 -13.05 -4.89 8.12
C ILE A 52 -14.21 -4.05 8.71
N LYS A 53 -15.22 -4.68 9.32
CA LYS A 53 -16.34 -3.96 9.97
C LYS A 53 -15.91 -3.11 11.16
N GLN A 54 -14.74 -3.40 11.73
CA GLN A 54 -14.15 -2.66 12.85
C GLN A 54 -13.03 -1.72 12.39
N ALA A 55 -12.73 -1.69 11.09
CA ALA A 55 -11.71 -0.82 10.55
C ALA A 55 -12.21 0.62 10.46
N VAL A 56 -11.30 1.57 10.68
CA VAL A 56 -11.56 3.00 10.55
C VAL A 56 -11.10 3.45 9.17
N SER A 57 -12.00 4.10 8.42
CA SER A 57 -11.65 4.72 7.14
C SER A 57 -10.69 5.89 7.36
N ALA A 58 -9.51 5.85 6.71
CA ALA A 58 -8.55 6.96 6.69
C ALA A 58 -8.70 7.87 5.47
N GLY A 59 -9.55 7.49 4.50
CA GLY A 59 -9.81 8.26 3.28
C GLY A 59 -9.38 7.52 2.02
N PHE A 60 -9.16 8.28 0.95
CA PHE A 60 -8.85 7.76 -0.38
C PHE A 60 -7.52 8.32 -0.89
N VAL A 61 -6.82 7.52 -1.68
CA VAL A 61 -5.68 7.97 -2.48
C VAL A 61 -5.93 7.70 -3.96
N HIS A 62 -5.64 8.69 -4.78
CA HIS A 62 -5.82 8.64 -6.22
C HIS A 62 -4.47 8.43 -6.89
N VAL A 63 -4.24 7.22 -7.43
CA VAL A 63 -2.91 6.81 -7.91
C VAL A 63 -2.99 6.01 -9.21
N PRO A 64 -1.92 5.96 -10.03
CA PRO A 64 -1.88 5.11 -11.22
C PRO A 64 -2.07 3.63 -10.91
N GLU A 65 -2.87 2.93 -11.72
CA GLU A 65 -3.19 1.51 -11.50
C GLU A 65 -1.97 0.58 -11.64
N SER A 66 -0.97 1.03 -12.40
CA SER A 66 0.27 0.31 -12.71
C SER A 66 1.32 0.40 -11.59
N LEU A 67 1.12 1.31 -10.64
CA LEU A 67 2.01 1.59 -9.53
C LEU A 67 2.11 0.38 -8.59
N THR A 68 3.30 0.11 -8.07
CA THR A 68 3.52 -1.00 -7.12
C THR A 68 3.19 -0.55 -5.70
N ILE A 69 2.83 -1.50 -4.84
CA ILE A 69 2.50 -1.20 -3.44
C ILE A 69 3.69 -0.63 -2.67
N ASN A 70 4.92 -1.01 -3.04
CA ASN A 70 6.13 -0.42 -2.47
C ASN A 70 6.24 1.08 -2.80
N VAL A 71 5.97 1.47 -4.05
CA VAL A 71 5.98 2.90 -4.42
C VAL A 71 4.85 3.64 -3.70
N LEU A 72 3.68 3.01 -3.52
CA LEU A 72 2.58 3.58 -2.76
C LEU A 72 2.97 3.80 -1.29
N ARG A 73 3.72 2.88 -0.69
CA ARG A 73 4.27 3.03 0.66
C ARG A 73 5.12 4.28 0.76
N GLN A 74 6.07 4.43 -0.16
CA GLN A 74 6.97 5.58 -0.14
C GLN A 74 6.18 6.88 -0.31
N TYR A 75 5.21 6.90 -1.22
CA TYR A 75 4.32 8.05 -1.40
C TYR A 75 3.55 8.43 -0.13
N ILE A 76 2.98 7.45 0.58
CA ILE A 76 2.26 7.70 1.84
C ILE A 76 3.21 8.20 2.93
N ILE A 77 4.42 7.64 3.04
CA ILE A 77 5.43 8.10 4.00
C ILE A 77 5.92 9.51 3.64
N ASP A 78 6.10 9.81 2.36
CA ASP A 78 6.57 11.12 1.91
C ASP A 78 5.54 12.22 2.16
N ILE A 79 4.24 11.90 2.15
CA ILE A 79 3.17 12.88 2.42
C ILE A 79 2.86 12.97 3.91
N CYS A 80 2.75 11.83 4.59
CA CYS A 80 2.22 11.76 5.95
C CYS A 80 3.27 11.43 7.01
N GLY A 81 4.50 11.10 6.65
CA GLY A 81 5.51 10.56 7.57
C GLY A 81 5.97 11.53 8.67
N GLU A 82 5.81 12.84 8.45
CA GLU A 82 6.12 13.88 9.44
C GLU A 82 4.94 14.15 10.41
N GLU A 83 3.76 13.58 10.14
CA GLU A 83 2.59 13.75 11.00
C GLU A 83 2.77 13.02 12.32
N LYS A 84 2.49 13.72 13.44
CA LYS A 84 2.66 13.20 14.81
C LYS A 84 1.93 11.88 15.06
N ASN A 85 0.83 11.66 14.35
CA ASN A 85 -0.04 10.48 14.48
C ASN A 85 0.22 9.41 13.42
N PHE A 86 1.22 9.58 12.55
CA PHE A 86 1.55 8.57 11.56
C PHE A 86 2.12 7.31 12.23
N PRO A 87 1.63 6.11 11.88
CA PRO A 87 2.09 4.88 12.51
C PRO A 87 3.56 4.62 12.18
N LYS A 88 4.36 4.30 13.22
CA LYS A 88 5.78 3.91 13.06
C LYS A 88 5.96 2.64 12.24
N GLU A 89 4.96 1.76 12.24
CA GLU A 89 4.95 0.52 11.48
C GLU A 89 3.51 0.27 10.99
N PHE A 90 3.38 -0.08 9.71
CA PHE A 90 2.12 -0.53 9.11
C PHE A 90 2.40 -1.56 8.01
N SER A 91 1.44 -2.47 7.82
CA SER A 91 1.51 -3.51 6.79
C SER A 91 0.29 -3.40 5.87
N TYR A 92 0.51 -3.58 4.57
CA TYR A 92 -0.61 -3.79 3.63
C TYR A 92 -1.20 -5.17 3.82
N LEU A 93 -2.50 -5.28 3.53
CA LEU A 93 -3.25 -6.50 3.67
C LEU A 93 -3.90 -6.89 2.35
N ARG A 94 -3.89 -8.18 2.04
CA ARG A 94 -4.64 -8.74 0.91
C ARG A 94 -5.69 -9.71 1.42
N SER A 95 -6.84 -9.75 0.75
CA SER A 95 -7.81 -10.81 0.99
C SER A 95 -7.38 -12.10 0.28
N VAL A 96 -7.41 -13.21 1.00
CA VAL A 96 -7.16 -14.57 0.50
C VAL A 96 -8.25 -15.48 1.08
N GLY A 97 -9.20 -15.87 0.23
CA GLY A 97 -10.39 -16.58 0.68
C GLY A 97 -11.20 -15.74 1.65
N ARG A 98 -11.38 -16.23 2.89
CA ARG A 98 -12.16 -15.55 3.94
C ARG A 98 -11.32 -14.73 4.91
N CYS A 99 -10.04 -14.57 4.63
CA CYS A 99 -9.09 -13.97 5.55
C CYS A 99 -8.29 -12.85 4.89
N LEU A 100 -7.87 -11.90 5.72
CA LEU A 100 -6.85 -10.91 5.42
C LEU A 100 -5.49 -11.44 5.85
N THR A 101 -4.53 -11.37 4.94
CA THR A 101 -3.13 -11.73 5.16
C THR A 101 -2.27 -10.49 5.01
N LYS A 102 -1.22 -10.40 5.81
CA LYS A 102 -0.17 -9.39 5.60
C LYS A 102 0.54 -9.63 4.28
N VAL A 103 0.82 -8.55 3.57
CA VAL A 103 1.68 -8.50 2.39
C VAL A 103 3.12 -8.41 2.88
N LYS A 104 3.99 -9.27 2.36
CA LYS A 104 5.41 -9.29 2.72
C LYS A 104 6.19 -8.27 1.88
N PRO A 105 7.35 -7.76 2.33
CA PRO A 105 8.13 -6.76 1.60
C PRO A 105 8.41 -7.10 0.13
N HIS A 106 8.87 -8.32 -0.19
CA HIS A 106 9.09 -8.75 -1.58
C HIS A 106 7.79 -8.73 -2.43
N GLN A 107 6.64 -8.96 -1.80
CA GLN A 107 5.36 -8.90 -2.50
C GLN A 107 4.94 -7.45 -2.77
N GLU A 108 5.38 -6.48 -1.97
CA GLU A 108 5.09 -5.06 -2.22
C GLU A 108 5.79 -4.55 -3.49
N GLU A 109 6.93 -5.13 -3.85
CA GLU A 109 7.66 -4.83 -5.08
C GLU A 109 6.95 -5.37 -6.33
N GLU A 110 6.31 -6.54 -6.22
CA GLU A 110 5.65 -7.21 -7.35
C GLU A 110 4.18 -6.80 -7.52
N LEU A 111 3.46 -6.57 -6.41
CA LEU A 111 2.02 -6.32 -6.44
C LEU A 111 1.73 -4.92 -6.94
N LYS A 112 0.87 -4.85 -7.95
CA LYS A 112 0.32 -3.59 -8.47
C LYS A 112 -0.93 -3.18 -7.71
N VAL A 113 -1.10 -1.88 -7.60
CA VAL A 113 -2.26 -1.21 -6.99
C VAL A 113 -3.59 -1.71 -7.57
N LYS A 114 -3.67 -1.97 -8.87
CA LYS A 114 -4.90 -2.49 -9.51
C LYS A 114 -5.45 -3.78 -8.88
N ASN A 115 -4.60 -4.57 -8.22
CA ASN A 115 -5.00 -5.82 -7.55
C ASN A 115 -5.80 -5.58 -6.25
N TYR A 116 -5.90 -4.34 -5.79
CA TYR A 116 -6.64 -3.94 -4.60
C TYR A 116 -7.97 -3.26 -4.93
N ARG A 117 -8.34 -3.20 -6.22
CA ARG A 117 -9.68 -2.80 -6.63
C ARG A 117 -10.70 -3.81 -6.07
N PRO A 118 -11.88 -3.36 -5.61
CA PRO A 118 -12.99 -4.27 -5.35
C PRO A 118 -13.26 -5.15 -6.59
N PRO A 119 -13.61 -6.43 -6.42
CA PRO A 119 -14.08 -7.24 -7.54
C PRO A 119 -15.33 -6.57 -8.14
N MET A 120 -15.32 -6.39 -9.46
CA MET A 120 -16.49 -5.95 -10.23
C MET A 120 -17.51 -7.07 -10.35
#